data_AF-A0A925EPT3-F1
#
_entry.id   AF-A0A925EPT3-F1
#
_cell.length_a   1.000
_cell.length_b   1.000
_cell.length_c   1.000
_cell.angle_alpha   90.00
_cell.angle_beta   90.00
_cell.angle_gamma   90.00
#
_symmetry.space_group_name_H-M   'P 1'
#
loop_
_entity.id
_entity.type
_entity.pdbx_description
1 polymer ?
#
loop_
_entity_poly.entity_id
_entity_poly.type
_entity_poly.pdbx_seq_one_letter_code
_entity_poly.pdbx_strand_id
1 'polypeptide(L)' 'MLNQQPLRVLCGGGLVMVIGDLGSGWGLDEAMSLTRLAIRTAQEFGVNILNYAWRRRQLFGLQSPPQA' A
#
# COMPACT_ATOMS: atom_id res chain seq x y z
N MET A 1 -5.69 10.71 4.85
CA MET A 1 -6.98 10.00 4.80
C MET A 1 -7.17 9.42 3.42
N LEU A 2 -7.61 8.18 3.32
CA LEU A 2 -7.98 7.52 2.07
C LEU A 2 -9.42 7.02 2.25
N ASN A 3 -10.31 7.29 1.30
CA ASN A 3 -11.75 7.05 1.43
C ASN A 3 -12.36 7.57 2.74
N GLN A 4 -11.90 8.75 3.21
CA GLN A 4 -12.30 9.35 4.50
C GLN A 4 -11.97 8.48 5.74
N GLN A 5 -11.27 7.36 5.56
CA GLN A 5 -10.81 6.51 6.66
C GLN A 5 -9.49 7.08 7.23
N PRO A 6 -9.36 7.11 8.57
CA PRO A 6 -8.13 7.52 9.24
C PRO A 6 -7.08 6.41 9.09
N LEU A 7 -6.32 6.48 7.99
CA LEU A 7 -5.16 5.64 7.77
C LEU A 7 -3.89 6.38 8.15
N ARG A 8 -3.09 5.77 9.03
CA ARG A 8 -1.76 6.26 9.39
C ARG A 8 -0.71 5.52 8.57
N VAL A 9 0.05 6.25 7.77
CA VAL A 9 1.16 5.72 6.98
C VAL A 9 2.46 6.17 7.62
N LEU A 10 3.30 5.21 8.00
CA LEU A 10 4.64 5.43 8.54
C LEU A 10 5.66 4.88 7.54
N CYS A 11 6.65 5.67 7.20
CA CYS A 11 7.71 5.29 6.26
C CYS A 11 9.08 5.47 6.93
N GLY A 12 9.93 4.46 6.87
CA GLY A 12 11.27 4.54 7.45
C GLY A 12 12.06 3.24 7.30
N GLY A 13 13.38 3.33 7.16
CA GLY A 13 14.25 2.14 7.00
C GLY A 13 13.90 1.27 5.79
N GLY A 14 13.13 1.81 4.84
CA GLY A 14 12.59 1.06 3.70
C GLY A 14 11.44 0.11 4.02
N LEU A 15 10.81 0.30 5.17
CA LEU A 15 9.52 -0.24 5.54
C LEU A 15 8.44 0.82 5.29
N VAL A 16 7.31 0.39 4.73
CA VAL A 16 6.06 1.17 4.70
C VAL A 16 5.08 0.44 5.60
N MET A 17 4.61 1.10 6.65
CA MET A 17 3.64 0.56 7.60
C MET A 17 2.35 1.37 7.49
N VAL A 18 1.24 0.68 7.24
CA VAL A 18 -0.10 1.28 7.16
C VAL A 18 -0.95 0.72 8.31
N ILE A 19 -1.55 1.61 9.09
CA ILE A 19 -2.33 1.28 10.30
C ILE A 19 -3.71 1.91 10.19
N GLY A 20 -4.76 1.11 10.41
CA GLY A 20 -6.17 1.49 10.37
C GLY A 20 -7.03 0.39 9.75
N ASP A 21 -8.29 0.70 9.45
CA ASP A 21 -9.17 -0.18 8.67
C ASP A 21 -8.72 -0.20 7.20
N LEU A 22 -7.93 -1.22 6.85
CA LEU A 22 -7.43 -1.40 5.49
C LEU A 22 -8.54 -1.77 4.51
N GLY A 23 -9.56 -2.51 4.95
CA GLY A 23 -10.65 -2.93 4.08
C GLY A 23 -11.38 -1.72 3.52
N SER A 24 -11.97 -0.92 4.41
CA SER A 24 -12.66 0.31 4.01
C SER A 24 -11.71 1.32 3.36
N GLY A 25 -10.48 1.40 3.85
CA GLY A 25 -9.44 2.23 3.25
C GLY A 25 -9.12 1.87 1.80
N TRP A 26 -9.13 0.58 1.44
CA TRP A 26 -8.80 0.07 0.10
C TRP A 26 -10.00 0.00 -0.85
N GLY A 27 -11.16 0.47 -0.40
CA GLY A 27 -12.37 0.54 -1.21
C GLY A 27 -13.31 -0.65 -1.04
N LEU A 28 -13.14 -1.48 0.00
CA LEU A 28 -14.21 -2.38 0.43
C LEU A 28 -15.33 -1.52 1.01
N ASP A 29 -16.46 -1.48 0.32
CA ASP A 29 -17.61 -0.71 0.72
C ASP A 29 -18.89 -1.50 0.46
N GLU A 30 -19.39 -2.13 1.52
CA GLU A 30 -20.61 -2.94 1.48
C GLU A 30 -21.85 -2.11 1.10
N ALA A 31 -21.84 -0.82 1.44
CA ALA A 31 -22.94 0.09 1.15
C ALA A 31 -22.94 0.59 -0.31
N MET A 32 -21.92 0.25 -1.12
CA MET A 32 -21.74 0.73 -2.50
C MET A 32 -21.89 2.26 -2.65
N SER A 33 -21.49 3.00 -1.62
CA SER A 33 -21.50 4.45 -1.51
C SER A 33 -20.29 5.14 -2.15
N LEU A 34 -19.17 4.41 -2.31
CA LEU A 34 -17.95 4.94 -2.90
C LEU A 34 -18.09 5.12 -4.41
N THR A 35 -17.59 6.25 -4.89
CA THR A 35 -17.45 6.47 -6.33
C THR A 35 -16.41 5.52 -6.92
N ARG A 36 -16.55 5.19 -8.22
CA ARG A 36 -15.54 4.41 -8.95
C ARG A 36 -14.14 5.03 -8.87
N LEU A 37 -14.06 6.37 -8.85
CA LEU A 37 -12.79 7.08 -8.71
C LEU A 37 -12.17 6.82 -7.34
N ALA A 38 -12.96 6.89 -6.26
CA ALA A 38 -12.48 6.62 -4.91
C ALA A 38 -11.95 5.18 -4.76
N ILE A 39 -12.70 4.20 -5.26
CA ILE A 39 -12.27 2.78 -5.29
C ILE A 39 -10.96 2.65 -6.06
N ARG A 40 -10.89 3.22 -7.27
CA ARG A 40 -9.69 3.15 -8.12
C ARG A 40 -8.48 3.79 -7.45
N THR A 41 -8.62 4.99 -6.89
CA THR A 41 -7.50 5.68 -6.23
C THR A 41 -6.97 4.88 -5.02
N ALA A 42 -7.86 4.27 -4.25
CA ALA A 42 -7.47 3.42 -3.12
C ALA A 42 -6.72 2.17 -3.57
N GLN A 43 -7.21 1.50 -4.62
CA GLN A 43 -6.54 0.33 -5.19
C GLN A 43 -5.19 0.69 -5.81
N GLU A 44 -5.10 1.80 -6.55
CA GLU A 44 -3.85 2.31 -7.13
C GLU A 44 -2.81 2.60 -6.04
N PHE A 45 -3.22 3.18 -4.91
CA PHE A 45 -2.33 3.39 -3.77
C PHE A 45 -1.78 2.07 -3.23
N GLY A 46 -2.63 1.06 -3.03
CA GLY A 46 -2.21 -0.27 -2.62
C GLY A 46 -1.21 -0.91 -3.59
N VAL A 47 -1.50 -0.86 -4.89
CA VAL A 47 -0.61 -1.36 -5.95
C VAL A 47 0.73 -0.63 -5.94
N ASN A 48 0.75 0.68 -5.70
CA ASN A 48 1.98 1.47 -5.62
C ASN A 48 2.87 1.06 -4.44
N ILE A 49 2.29 0.71 -3.29
CA ILE A 49 3.05 0.19 -2.14
C ILE A 49 3.70 -1.15 -2.49
N LEU A 50 2.96 -2.05 -3.14
CA LEU A 50 3.50 -3.35 -3.58
C LEU A 50 4.62 -3.18 -4.62
N ASN A 51 4.42 -2.30 -5.59
CA ASN A 51 5.43 -1.95 -6.60
C ASN A 51 6.68 -1.36 -5.96
N TYR A 52 6.53 -0.47 -4.97
CA TYR A 52 7.65 0.06 -4.20
C TYR A 52 8.42 -1.06 -3.50
N ALA A 53 7.73 -1.96 -2.79
CA ALA A 53 8.36 -3.06 -2.06
C ALA A 53 9.13 -4.01 -3.02
N TRP A 54 8.54 -4.33 -4.17
CA TRP A 54 9.17 -5.16 -5.18
C TRP A 54 10.41 -4.49 -5.80
N ARG A 55 10.30 -3.23 -6.24
CA ARG A 55 11.43 -2.48 -6.81
C ARG A 55 12.55 -2.34 -5.80
N ARG A 56 12.22 -2.04 -4.55
CA ARG A 56 13.18 -1.95 -3.46
C ARG A 56 13.90 -3.30 -3.26
N ARG A 57 13.16 -4.41 -3.25
CA ARG A 57 13.77 -5.75 -3.16
C ARG A 57 14.71 -6.02 -4.33
N GLN A 58 14.40 -5.58 -5.54
CA GLN A 58 15.33 -5.75 -6.66
C GLN A 58 16.60 -4.93 -6.49
N LEU A 59 16.47 -3.65 -6.16
CA LEU A 59 17.60 -2.73 -6.04
C LEU A 59 18.55 -3.11 -4.89
N PHE A 60 18.00 -3.55 -3.75
CA PHE A 60 18.78 -3.83 -2.54
C PHE A 60 18.95 -5.32 -2.24
N GLY A 61 18.09 -6.19 -2.78
CA GLY A 61 18.18 -7.65 -2.62
C GLY A 61 19.10 -8.34 -3.63
N LEU A 62 19.59 -7.62 -4.65
CA LEU A 62 20.70 -8.07 -5.52
C LEU A 62 22.08 -7.95 -4.88
N GLN A 63 22.18 -7.43 -3.64
CA GLN A 63 23.46 -7.23 -2.94
C GLN A 63 23.82 -8.34 -1.94
N SER A 64 23.00 -9.39 -1.79
CA SER A 64 23.41 -10.58 -1.05
C SER A 64 24.14 -11.53 -2.02
N PRO A 65 25.46 -11.75 -1.89
CA PRO A 65 26.12 -12.80 -2.67
C PRO A 65 25.50 -14.17 -2.33
N PRO A 66 25.52 -15.14 -3.26
CA PRO A 66 25.11 -16.50 -2.95
C PRO A 66 25.95 -16.99 -1.76
N GLN A 67 25.28 -17.47 -0.70
CA GLN A 67 25.96 -18.23 0.33
C GLN A 67 26.36 -19.56 -0.30
N ALA A 68 27.66 -19.74 -0.52
CA ALA A 68 28.27 -21.01 -0.94
C ALA A 68 28.44 -21.94 0.27
#